data_AF-A0A0U5ETC7-F1
#
_entry.id   AF-A0A0U5ETC7-F1
#
_cell.length_a   1.000
_cell.length_b   1.000
_cell.length_c   1.000
_cell.angle_alpha   90.00
_cell.angle_beta   90.00
_cell.angle_gamma   90.00
#
_symmetry.space_group_name_H-M   'P 1'
#
loop_
_entity.id
_entity.type
_entity.pdbx_description
1 polymer ?
#
loop_
_entity_poly.entity_id
_entity_poly.type
_entity_poly.pdbx_seq_one_letter_code
_entity_poly.pdbx_strand_id
1 'polypeptide(L)'
;MSEINVYRVSSNLQYGRISPAARIMDGKRQPVFPNDIALEDWELYPIRLSKFTTDVDFIPYYAGNEFILDETAKSLLQHLIEACGEFRPVKVGERLYWWFKCTAHYDCTVKGKIEGRIGIEKLNLWSEVNRWVFDPSRLREAPAIFIPHEDPIMRLCTDVLKDEVEKSGLIGLTFQHLWNSTTGGEWVKEPPVLGPIAAKLGKELEDKWEKNKKKYGLLYDKLKDKEGIKLI
;
A
#
# COMPACT_ATOMS: atom_id res chain seq x y z
N MET A 1 11.80 -19.83 -18.10
CA MET A 1 11.97 -18.59 -17.29
C MET A 1 10.98 -18.69 -16.15
N SER A 2 11.38 -18.38 -14.91
CA SER A 2 10.47 -18.37 -13.77
C SER A 2 9.41 -17.29 -13.95
N GLU A 3 8.21 -17.57 -13.45
CA GLU A 3 7.14 -16.58 -13.36
C GLU A 3 7.57 -15.44 -12.42
N ILE A 4 7.20 -14.21 -12.76
CA ILE A 4 7.40 -13.02 -11.91
C ILE A 4 6.04 -12.56 -11.46
N ASN A 5 5.83 -12.39 -10.16
CA ASN A 5 4.63 -11.83 -9.60
C ASN A 5 4.89 -10.44 -9.01
N VAL A 6 3.84 -9.62 -8.96
CA VAL A 6 3.82 -8.31 -8.32
C VAL A 6 2.67 -8.28 -7.32
N TYR A 7 2.97 -7.83 -6.12
CA TYR A 7 2.04 -7.71 -5.01
C TYR A 7 1.96 -6.27 -4.54
N ARG A 8 0.76 -5.81 -4.17
CA ARG A 8 0.62 -4.67 -3.27
C ARG A 8 0.97 -5.12 -1.87
N VAL A 9 1.89 -4.41 -1.24
CA VAL A 9 2.21 -4.55 0.18
C VAL A 9 1.40 -3.53 0.94
N SER A 10 0.66 -4.01 1.92
CA SER A 10 -0.02 -3.16 2.90
C SER A 10 0.05 -3.82 4.27
N SER A 11 -0.18 -3.03 5.31
CA SER A 11 -0.18 -3.55 6.66
C SER A 11 -1.59 -3.94 7.11
N ASN A 12 -1.67 -4.98 7.92
CA ASN A 12 -2.93 -5.55 8.33
C ASN A 12 -3.50 -4.83 9.57
N LEU A 13 -4.52 -4.01 9.34
CA LEU A 13 -5.19 -3.23 10.38
C LEU A 13 -5.86 -4.08 11.48
N GLN A 14 -6.04 -5.39 11.27
CA GLN A 14 -6.56 -6.28 12.31
C GLN A 14 -5.65 -6.35 13.54
N TYR A 15 -4.35 -6.09 13.36
CA TYR A 15 -3.37 -6.08 14.45
C TYR A 15 -3.26 -4.70 15.13
N GLY A 16 -4.12 -3.74 14.77
CA GLY A 16 -4.12 -2.39 15.31
C GLY A 16 -3.39 -1.41 14.41
N ARG A 17 -2.89 -0.31 14.98
CA ARG A 17 -2.24 0.79 14.25
C ARG A 17 -1.53 1.77 15.16
N ILE A 18 -0.56 2.48 14.60
CA ILE A 18 0.06 3.66 15.21
C ILE A 18 -0.53 4.96 14.68
N SER A 19 -0.49 6.00 15.51
CA SER A 19 -0.87 7.36 15.14
C SER A 19 0.07 8.38 15.81
N PRO A 20 0.14 9.62 15.32
CA PRO A 20 0.87 10.68 16.01
C PRO A 20 0.33 10.86 17.43
N ALA A 21 1.23 10.94 18.41
CA ALA A 21 0.87 11.23 19.80
C ALA A 21 0.49 12.71 19.97
N ALA A 22 1.13 13.58 19.19
CA ALA A 22 0.81 15.00 19.07
C ALA A 22 0.92 15.42 17.60
N ARG A 23 0.17 16.45 17.21
CA ARG A 23 0.26 17.04 15.88
C ARG A 23 1.50 17.93 15.83
N ILE A 24 2.52 17.54 15.07
CA ILE A 24 3.66 18.41 14.77
C ILE A 24 3.24 19.40 13.69
N MET A 25 3.60 20.67 13.87
CA MET A 25 3.33 21.74 12.92
C MET A 25 4.64 22.43 12.54
N ASP A 26 4.80 22.76 11.26
CA ASP A 26 5.99 23.40 10.66
C ASP A 26 6.15 24.90 11.00
N GLY A 27 5.55 25.37 12.09
CA GLY A 27 5.44 26.80 12.41
C GLY A 27 4.45 27.59 11.53
N LYS A 28 4.07 27.07 10.35
CA LYS A 28 3.02 27.64 9.47
C LYS A 28 1.65 27.01 9.69
N ARG A 29 1.49 26.25 10.78
CA ARG A 29 0.28 25.49 11.14
C ARG A 29 -0.09 24.41 10.11
N GLN A 30 0.86 23.89 9.33
CA GLN A 30 0.63 22.71 8.50
C GLN A 30 1.02 21.45 9.26
N PRO A 31 0.25 20.35 9.17
CA PRO A 31 0.71 19.07 9.70
C PRO A 31 2.04 18.69 9.06
N VAL A 32 3.00 18.26 9.88
CA VAL A 32 4.23 17.63 9.42
C VAL A 32 4.02 16.12 9.43
N PHE A 33 4.03 15.51 8.24
CA PHE A 33 3.96 14.07 8.12
C PHE A 33 5.35 13.46 8.32
N PRO A 34 5.46 12.21 8.82
CA PRO A 34 6.76 11.55 9.01
C PRO A 34 7.65 11.58 7.77
N ASN A 35 7.05 11.44 6.58
CA ASN A 35 7.79 11.44 5.32
C ASN A 35 8.34 12.81 4.92
N ASP A 36 7.79 13.90 5.44
CA ASP A 36 8.21 15.27 5.13
C ASP A 36 9.43 15.70 5.94
N ILE A 37 9.76 14.95 7.00
CA ILE A 37 10.92 15.22 7.84
C ILE A 37 12.17 14.67 7.13
N ALA A 38 13.21 15.49 7.02
CA ALA A 38 14.50 15.05 6.50
C ALA A 38 15.15 14.04 7.48
N LEU A 39 16.04 13.17 6.99
CA LEU A 39 16.63 12.14 7.85
C LEU A 39 17.53 12.75 8.92
N GLU A 40 18.27 13.79 8.54
CA GLU A 40 19.15 14.61 9.38
C GLU A 40 18.40 15.34 10.51
N ASP A 41 17.12 15.66 10.31
CA ASP A 41 16.27 16.38 11.27
C ASP A 41 15.43 15.41 12.13
N TRP A 42 15.70 14.12 12.07
CA TRP A 42 14.88 13.10 12.73
C TRP A 42 15.22 12.92 14.21
N GLU A 43 14.53 13.65 15.09
CA GLU A 43 14.72 13.58 16.55
C GLU A 43 13.74 12.61 17.28
N LEU A 44 13.22 11.59 16.59
CA LEU A 44 12.09 10.71 16.95
C LEU A 44 10.71 11.34 16.76
N TYR A 45 9.95 10.80 15.79
CA TYR A 45 8.57 11.21 15.57
C TYR A 45 7.64 10.71 16.70
N PRO A 46 6.81 11.58 17.31
CA PRO A 46 6.00 11.25 18.47
C PRO A 46 4.84 10.33 18.04
N ILE A 47 4.92 9.06 18.41
CA ILE A 47 3.97 8.02 18.01
C ILE A 47 3.31 7.39 19.24
N ARG A 48 2.03 7.01 19.09
CA ARG A 48 1.27 6.22 20.06
C ARG A 48 0.60 5.02 19.41
N LEU A 49 0.46 3.95 20.17
CA LEU A 49 -0.31 2.77 19.80
C LEU A 49 -1.80 3.02 20.00
N SER A 50 -2.62 2.45 19.11
CA SER A 50 -4.04 2.31 19.39
C SER A 50 -4.27 1.30 20.52
N LYS A 51 -5.36 1.48 21.27
CA LYS A 51 -5.71 0.64 22.44
C LYS A 51 -5.76 -0.87 22.15
N PHE A 52 -6.07 -1.25 20.91
CA PHE A 52 -6.22 -2.65 20.48
C PHE A 52 -5.07 -3.12 19.59
N THR A 53 -3.89 -2.50 19.71
CA THR A 53 -2.72 -2.92 18.92
C THR A 53 -2.08 -4.16 19.52
N THR A 54 -1.92 -5.18 18.69
CA THR A 54 -1.25 -6.43 19.02
C THR A 54 0.25 -6.28 18.77
N ASP A 55 1.04 -7.02 19.54
CA ASP A 55 2.49 -7.10 19.33
C ASP A 55 2.77 -7.95 18.09
N VAL A 56 3.20 -7.30 17.00
CA VAL A 56 3.52 -7.92 15.70
C VAL A 56 4.72 -7.21 15.08
N ASP A 57 5.33 -7.86 14.09
CA ASP A 57 6.57 -7.39 13.47
C ASP A 57 6.37 -6.13 12.61
N PHE A 58 5.17 -5.94 12.04
CA PHE A 58 4.78 -4.76 11.27
C PHE A 58 3.49 -4.12 11.80
N ILE A 59 3.55 -2.84 12.17
CA ILE A 59 2.39 -2.11 12.68
C ILE A 59 2.02 -0.98 11.70
N PRO A 60 0.78 -0.96 11.16
CA PRO A 60 0.35 0.03 10.19
C PRO A 60 0.32 1.44 10.80
N TYR A 61 0.64 2.43 9.97
CA TYR A 61 0.27 3.80 10.22
C TYR A 61 -1.21 4.04 9.92
N TYR A 62 -1.88 4.82 10.77
CA TYR A 62 -3.33 5.01 10.69
C TYR A 62 -3.84 5.60 9.37
N ALA A 63 -2.97 6.22 8.58
CA ALA A 63 -3.32 6.99 7.39
C ALA A 63 -2.50 6.59 6.15
N GLY A 64 -2.33 5.31 5.85
CA GLY A 64 -1.77 4.92 4.56
C GLY A 64 -1.24 3.49 4.46
N ASN A 65 -0.35 3.30 3.50
CA ASN A 65 0.37 2.05 3.25
C ASN A 65 1.74 2.02 3.98
N GLU A 66 1.90 2.89 4.98
CA GLU A 66 3.12 3.03 5.77
C GLU A 66 3.06 2.16 7.02
N PHE A 67 4.22 1.80 7.53
CA PHE A 67 4.33 0.97 8.71
C PHE A 67 5.63 1.22 9.45
N ILE A 68 5.60 0.88 10.74
CA ILE A 68 6.80 0.65 11.51
C ILE A 68 7.07 -0.85 11.58
N LEU A 69 8.33 -1.20 11.72
CA LEU A 69 8.78 -2.57 11.93
C LEU A 69 9.59 -2.68 13.22
N ASP A 70 9.55 -3.85 13.84
CA ASP A 70 10.32 -4.15 15.04
C ASP A 70 11.80 -4.46 14.70
N GLU A 71 12.60 -4.76 15.72
CA GLU A 71 14.03 -5.06 15.55
C GLU A 71 14.25 -6.38 14.78
N THR A 72 13.36 -7.35 14.95
CA THR A 72 13.41 -8.67 14.31
C THR A 72 13.21 -8.53 12.80
N ALA A 73 12.09 -7.93 12.38
CA ALA A 73 11.80 -7.66 10.98
C ALA A 73 12.87 -6.77 10.35
N LYS A 74 13.39 -5.78 11.08
CA LYS A 74 14.46 -4.91 10.57
C LYS A 74 15.68 -5.75 10.25
N SER A 75 16.16 -6.52 11.21
CA SER A 75 17.40 -7.28 11.07
C SER A 75 17.31 -8.31 9.94
N LEU A 76 16.16 -8.97 9.80
CA LEU A 76 15.93 -9.94 8.74
C LEU A 76 15.83 -9.29 7.35
N LEU A 77 15.08 -8.20 7.21
CA LEU A 77 14.80 -7.61 5.90
C LEU A 77 15.80 -6.53 5.47
N GLN A 78 16.65 -6.02 6.36
CA GLN A 78 17.50 -4.87 6.08
C GLN A 78 18.35 -5.09 4.81
N HIS A 79 19.02 -6.24 4.70
CA HIS A 79 19.84 -6.57 3.53
C HIS A 79 19.07 -6.53 2.19
N LEU A 80 17.75 -6.72 2.25
CA LEU A 80 16.88 -6.76 1.09
C LEU A 80 16.30 -5.38 0.74
N ILE A 81 15.95 -4.57 1.73
CA ILE A 81 15.20 -3.32 1.53
C ILE A 81 15.96 -2.04 1.92
N GLU A 82 17.21 -2.11 2.40
CA GLU A 82 18.00 -0.92 2.75
C GLU A 82 18.28 -0.02 1.55
N ALA A 83 18.46 -0.60 0.36
CA ALA A 83 18.61 0.18 -0.88
C ALA A 83 17.27 0.76 -1.38
N CYS A 84 16.15 0.33 -0.79
CA CYS A 84 14.80 0.72 -1.22
C CYS A 84 14.24 1.91 -0.42
N GLY A 85 14.89 2.31 0.67
CA GLY A 85 14.35 3.30 1.59
C GLY A 85 15.22 3.58 2.81
N GLU A 86 14.65 4.32 3.75
CA GLU A 86 15.31 4.74 4.99
C GLU A 86 14.63 4.09 6.20
N PHE A 87 15.42 3.60 7.14
CA PHE A 87 14.95 3.17 8.46
C PHE A 87 15.11 4.31 9.46
N ARG A 88 13.99 4.85 9.95
CA ARG A 88 13.99 5.98 10.88
C ARG A 88 13.52 5.52 12.26
N PRO A 89 14.33 5.66 13.33
CA PRO A 89 13.99 5.12 14.64
C PRO A 89 12.76 5.79 15.25
N VAL A 90 11.83 5.01 15.79
CA VAL A 90 10.60 5.48 16.45
C VAL A 90 10.51 4.82 17.81
N LYS A 91 10.27 5.61 18.86
CA LYS A 91 9.99 5.09 20.20
C LYS A 91 8.48 4.97 20.39
N VAL A 92 8.03 3.79 20.81
CA VAL A 92 6.62 3.48 21.08
C VAL A 92 6.52 2.89 22.48
N GLY A 93 6.04 3.69 23.44
CA GLY A 93 6.19 3.34 24.86
C GLY A 93 7.68 3.25 25.21
N GLU A 94 8.14 2.14 25.78
CA GLU A 94 9.57 1.89 26.04
C GLU A 94 10.31 1.15 24.92
N ARG A 95 9.60 0.75 23.86
CA ARG A 95 10.18 -0.07 22.78
C ARG A 95 10.65 0.77 21.62
N LEU A 96 11.70 0.30 20.96
CA LEU A 96 12.24 0.87 19.73
C LEU A 96 11.67 0.12 18.51
N TYR A 97 11.20 0.88 17.55
CA TYR A 97 10.75 0.43 16.23
C TYR A 97 11.44 1.28 15.16
N TRP A 98 11.25 0.93 13.89
CA TRP A 98 11.75 1.71 12.76
C TRP A 98 10.63 1.97 11.77
N TRP A 99 10.43 3.25 11.46
CA TRP A 99 9.64 3.67 10.32
C TRP A 99 10.40 3.39 9.04
N PHE A 100 9.82 2.61 8.13
CA PHE A 100 10.41 2.40 6.81
C PHE A 100 9.83 3.40 5.81
N LYS A 101 10.62 4.42 5.47
CA LYS A 101 10.27 5.34 4.38
C LYS A 101 10.84 4.77 3.08
N CYS A 102 9.99 4.10 2.30
CA CYS A 102 10.36 3.72 0.94
C CYS A 102 10.60 4.97 0.08
N THR A 103 11.71 5.01 -0.63
CA THR A 103 12.11 6.11 -1.54
C THR A 103 12.38 5.61 -2.96
N ALA A 104 12.37 4.30 -3.18
CA ALA A 104 12.59 3.68 -4.49
C ALA A 104 11.37 3.84 -5.41
N HIS A 105 11.34 4.93 -6.17
CA HIS A 105 10.41 5.09 -7.29
C HIS A 105 10.87 4.25 -8.49
N TYR A 106 9.95 3.48 -9.09
CA TYR A 106 10.30 2.55 -10.15
C TYR A 106 9.28 2.54 -11.30
N ASP A 107 9.76 2.82 -12.51
CA ASP A 107 8.96 2.84 -13.74
C ASP A 107 8.83 1.43 -14.34
N CYS A 108 7.86 0.65 -13.89
CA CYS A 108 7.67 -0.75 -14.31
C CYS A 108 6.33 -1.03 -14.98
N THR A 109 5.49 -0.03 -15.16
CA THR A 109 4.16 -0.21 -15.75
C THR A 109 4.16 0.07 -17.25
N VAL A 110 3.16 -0.46 -17.96
CA VAL A 110 2.95 -0.15 -19.38
C VAL A 110 1.96 1.01 -19.49
N LYS A 111 2.49 2.20 -19.74
CA LYS A 111 1.70 3.43 -19.89
C LYS A 111 0.54 3.26 -20.88
N GLY A 112 -0.64 3.76 -20.48
CA GLY A 112 -1.86 3.69 -21.28
C GLY A 112 -2.54 2.31 -21.34
N LYS A 113 -2.00 1.28 -20.67
CA LYS A 113 -2.63 -0.04 -20.58
C LYS A 113 -3.23 -0.36 -19.20
N ILE A 114 -2.89 0.42 -18.18
CA ILE A 114 -3.54 0.33 -16.87
C ILE A 114 -5.02 0.69 -17.03
N GLU A 115 -5.90 -0.05 -16.34
CA GLU A 115 -7.36 0.17 -16.38
C GLU A 115 -7.83 0.66 -14.99
N GLY A 116 -8.72 1.67 -14.95
CA GLY A 116 -9.15 2.32 -13.71
C GLY A 116 -9.51 3.81 -13.91
N ARG A 117 -9.45 4.59 -12.82
CA ARG A 117 -9.74 6.02 -12.78
C ARG A 117 -8.49 6.84 -12.46
N ILE A 118 -8.22 7.81 -13.32
CA ILE A 118 -7.18 8.82 -13.07
C ILE A 118 -7.79 9.91 -12.17
N GLY A 119 -7.15 10.17 -11.04
CA GLY A 119 -7.57 11.20 -10.10
C GLY A 119 -7.08 12.59 -10.52
N ILE A 120 -5.82 12.68 -10.96
CA ILE A 120 -5.20 13.94 -11.43
C ILE A 120 -4.54 13.69 -12.79
N GLU A 121 -5.27 14.02 -13.87
CA GLU A 121 -4.84 13.76 -15.25
C GLU A 121 -3.46 14.36 -15.59
N LYS A 122 -3.19 15.60 -15.15
CA LYS A 122 -1.91 16.29 -15.43
C LYS A 122 -0.69 15.57 -14.85
N LEU A 123 -0.89 14.78 -13.80
CA LEU A 123 0.18 14.04 -13.13
C LEU A 123 0.14 12.54 -13.46
N ASN A 124 -0.82 12.08 -14.28
CA ASN A 124 -1.11 10.66 -14.50
C ASN A 124 -1.26 9.87 -13.19
N LEU A 125 -1.81 10.52 -12.16
CA LEU A 125 -1.92 9.95 -10.82
C LEU A 125 -3.27 9.26 -10.69
N TRP A 126 -3.23 7.94 -10.47
CA TRP A 126 -4.43 7.11 -10.42
C TRP A 126 -5.09 7.23 -9.04
N SER A 127 -6.41 7.48 -9.04
CA SER A 127 -7.20 7.46 -7.80
C SER A 127 -7.70 6.05 -7.47
N GLU A 128 -7.99 5.26 -8.52
CA GLU A 128 -8.47 3.88 -8.40
C GLU A 128 -7.86 3.07 -9.56
N VAL A 129 -7.22 1.94 -9.28
CA VAL A 129 -6.67 1.05 -10.32
C VAL A 129 -7.41 -0.27 -10.28
N ASN A 130 -8.14 -0.57 -11.35
CA ASN A 130 -8.89 -1.83 -11.52
C ASN A 130 -8.00 -2.94 -12.08
N ARG A 131 -7.00 -2.60 -12.90
CA ARG A 131 -6.06 -3.57 -13.44
C ARG A 131 -4.70 -2.94 -13.70
N TRP A 132 -3.68 -3.51 -13.08
CA TRP A 132 -2.30 -3.15 -13.34
C TRP A 132 -1.76 -3.92 -14.56
N VAL A 133 -0.90 -3.25 -15.32
CA VAL A 133 -0.17 -3.86 -16.43
C VAL A 133 1.29 -3.48 -16.29
N PHE A 134 2.15 -4.46 -16.09
CA PHE A 134 3.59 -4.27 -15.91
C PHE A 134 4.38 -4.72 -17.14
N ASP A 135 5.55 -4.12 -17.32
CA ASP A 135 6.56 -4.54 -18.28
C ASP A 135 7.42 -5.66 -17.66
N PRO A 136 7.29 -6.92 -18.13
CA PRO A 136 8.03 -8.05 -17.57
C PRO A 136 9.55 -7.89 -17.69
N SER A 137 10.04 -7.13 -18.67
CA SER A 137 11.47 -6.92 -18.87
C SER A 137 12.06 -6.05 -17.76
N ARG A 138 11.30 -5.05 -17.29
CA ARG A 138 11.72 -4.14 -16.22
C ARG A 138 11.61 -4.80 -14.85
N LEU A 139 10.58 -5.59 -14.60
CA LEU A 139 10.36 -6.21 -13.29
C LEU A 139 11.49 -7.12 -12.79
N ARG A 140 12.38 -7.60 -13.67
CA ARG A 140 13.53 -8.43 -13.29
C ARG A 140 14.57 -7.69 -12.46
N GLU A 141 14.64 -6.38 -12.64
CA GLU A 141 15.58 -5.49 -11.95
C GLU A 141 14.84 -4.60 -10.94
N ALA A 142 13.58 -4.93 -10.64
CA ALA A 142 12.80 -4.16 -9.68
C ALA A 142 13.43 -4.26 -8.28
N PRO A 143 13.44 -3.16 -7.51
CA PRO A 143 13.76 -3.21 -6.10
C PRO A 143 12.83 -4.18 -5.36
N ALA A 144 13.27 -4.71 -4.22
CA ALA A 144 12.46 -5.66 -3.44
C ALA A 144 11.13 -5.04 -2.96
N ILE A 145 11.13 -3.74 -2.66
CA ILE A 145 9.94 -2.93 -2.42
C ILE A 145 10.10 -1.59 -3.14
N PHE A 146 9.04 -1.11 -3.79
CA PHE A 146 9.10 0.10 -4.59
C PHE A 146 7.77 0.84 -4.66
N ILE A 147 7.84 2.07 -5.17
CA ILE A 147 6.73 2.97 -5.42
C ILE A 147 6.51 3.06 -6.94
N PRO A 148 5.36 2.63 -7.47
CA PRO A 148 5.07 2.80 -8.89
C PRO A 148 4.88 4.29 -9.21
N HIS A 149 5.25 4.73 -10.41
CA HIS A 149 5.08 6.12 -10.83
C HIS A 149 3.61 6.56 -10.88
N GLU A 150 2.71 5.63 -11.17
CA GLU A 150 1.28 5.87 -11.35
C GLU A 150 0.50 6.05 -10.04
N ASP A 151 1.05 5.54 -8.93
CA ASP A 151 0.46 5.66 -7.60
C ASP A 151 1.57 5.82 -6.53
N PRO A 152 1.93 7.07 -6.16
CA PRO A 152 3.01 7.33 -5.22
C PRO A 152 2.69 6.90 -3.78
N ILE A 153 1.43 6.57 -3.50
CA ILE A 153 0.97 6.16 -2.17
C ILE A 153 1.11 4.64 -2.01
N MET A 154 1.01 3.88 -3.11
CA MET A 154 1.12 2.42 -3.08
C MET A 154 2.55 1.96 -2.83
N ARG A 155 2.68 0.79 -2.19
CA ARG A 155 3.93 0.03 -2.09
C ARG A 155 3.75 -1.29 -2.79
N LEU A 156 4.64 -1.59 -3.72
CA LEU A 156 4.65 -2.82 -4.49
C LEU A 156 5.90 -3.63 -4.16
N CYS A 157 5.80 -4.95 -4.26
CA CYS A 157 6.94 -5.85 -4.16
C CYS A 157 6.83 -6.99 -5.16
N THR A 158 7.94 -7.69 -5.38
CA THR A 158 7.98 -8.96 -6.11
C THR A 158 7.90 -10.14 -5.13
N ASP A 159 7.97 -11.36 -5.67
CA ASP A 159 8.07 -12.60 -4.90
C ASP A 159 9.19 -12.56 -3.86
N VAL A 160 10.32 -11.90 -4.16
CA VAL A 160 11.52 -11.88 -3.30
C VAL A 160 11.19 -11.40 -1.89
N LEU A 161 10.46 -10.29 -1.75
CA LEU A 161 10.11 -9.77 -0.43
C LEU A 161 9.01 -10.59 0.23
N LYS A 162 7.99 -10.96 -0.54
CA LYS A 162 6.84 -11.71 -0.03
C LYS A 162 7.31 -13.04 0.57
N ASP A 163 8.12 -13.78 -0.18
CA ASP A 163 8.61 -15.09 0.22
C ASP A 163 9.53 -15.00 1.43
N GLU A 164 10.39 -13.98 1.52
CA GLU A 164 11.26 -13.79 2.68
C GLU A 164 10.45 -13.46 3.95
N VAL A 165 9.40 -12.63 3.84
CA VAL A 165 8.49 -12.31 4.95
C VAL A 165 7.74 -13.55 5.41
N GLU A 166 7.13 -14.30 4.49
CA GLU A 166 6.35 -15.50 4.81
C GLU A 166 7.23 -16.63 5.37
N LYS A 167 8.39 -16.88 4.77
CA LYS A 167 9.35 -17.90 5.23
C LYS A 167 9.92 -17.58 6.60
N SER A 168 10.13 -16.30 6.89
CA SER A 168 10.62 -15.84 8.21
C SER A 168 9.54 -15.85 9.29
N GLY A 169 8.26 -16.08 8.91
CA GLY A 169 7.14 -16.10 9.84
C GLY A 169 6.78 -14.72 10.39
N LEU A 170 7.18 -13.64 9.72
CA LEU A 170 6.88 -12.27 10.16
C LEU A 170 5.41 -11.93 9.93
N ILE A 171 4.81 -11.21 10.87
CA ILE A 171 3.38 -10.93 10.96
C ILE A 171 3.13 -9.43 10.85
N GLY A 172 2.04 -9.06 10.18
CA GLY A 172 1.55 -7.68 10.14
C GLY A 172 1.47 -7.07 8.75
N LEU A 173 1.99 -7.75 7.73
CA LEU A 173 1.80 -7.39 6.32
C LEU A 173 0.73 -8.28 5.66
N THR A 174 0.11 -7.73 4.62
CA THR A 174 -0.71 -8.43 3.64
C THR A 174 -0.16 -8.17 2.25
N PHE A 175 -0.20 -9.21 1.42
CA PHE A 175 0.24 -9.17 0.04
C PHE A 175 -0.96 -9.44 -0.86
N GLN A 176 -1.45 -8.40 -1.54
CA GLN A 176 -2.49 -8.55 -2.54
C GLN A 176 -1.83 -8.78 -3.90
N HIS A 177 -2.06 -9.95 -4.49
CA HIS A 177 -1.56 -10.24 -5.83
C HIS A 177 -2.21 -9.30 -6.86
N LEU A 178 -1.38 -8.63 -7.65
CA LEU A 178 -1.84 -7.69 -8.69
C LEU A 178 -1.58 -8.23 -10.09
N TRP A 179 -0.46 -8.94 -10.28
CA TRP A 179 -0.02 -9.31 -11.61
C TRP A 179 1.02 -10.42 -11.61
N ASN A 180 1.00 -11.23 -12.68
CA ASN A 180 2.10 -12.13 -13.01
C ASN A 180 2.42 -12.17 -14.50
N SER A 181 3.63 -12.62 -14.82
CA SER A 181 4.16 -12.63 -16.19
C SER A 181 3.44 -13.59 -17.14
N THR A 182 2.71 -14.57 -16.62
CA THR A 182 2.05 -15.61 -17.43
C THR A 182 0.65 -15.19 -17.85
N THR A 183 -0.12 -14.63 -16.92
CA THR A 183 -1.54 -14.28 -17.10
C THR A 183 -1.75 -12.80 -17.42
N GLY A 184 -0.75 -11.95 -17.13
CA GLY A 184 -0.78 -10.53 -17.46
C GLY A 184 -1.70 -9.71 -16.54
N GLY A 185 -1.96 -10.17 -15.32
CA GLY A 185 -2.66 -9.36 -14.32
C GLY A 185 -3.89 -10.02 -13.70
N GLU A 186 -4.19 -9.63 -12.47
CA GLU A 186 -5.51 -9.79 -11.88
C GLU A 186 -6.28 -8.46 -11.95
N TRP A 187 -7.61 -8.56 -11.96
CA TRP A 187 -8.46 -7.42 -11.67
C TRP A 187 -8.37 -7.15 -10.16
N VAL A 188 -7.92 -5.96 -9.78
CA VAL A 188 -7.87 -5.50 -8.40
C VAL A 188 -9.30 -5.43 -7.90
N LYS A 189 -9.66 -6.35 -6.99
CA LYS A 189 -10.99 -6.42 -6.40
C LYS A 189 -10.97 -5.74 -5.05
N GLU A 190 -11.07 -4.42 -4.99
CA GLU A 190 -11.59 -3.78 -3.77
C GLU A 190 -13.13 -3.87 -3.83
N PRO A 191 -13.79 -4.55 -2.88
CA PRO A 191 -15.23 -4.50 -2.81
C PRO A 191 -15.62 -3.04 -2.62
N PRO A 192 -16.62 -2.56 -3.37
CA PRO A 192 -16.96 -1.15 -3.33
C PRO A 192 -17.38 -0.73 -1.91
N VAL A 193 -16.81 0.38 -1.39
CA VAL A 193 -17.25 0.97 -0.11
C VAL A 193 -18.60 1.61 -0.32
N LEU A 194 -19.61 0.76 -0.15
CA LEU A 194 -21.00 1.04 -0.43
C LEU A 194 -21.66 1.45 0.89
N GLY A 195 -21.93 2.75 1.05
CA GLY A 195 -22.68 3.29 2.20
C GLY A 195 -24.06 2.62 2.40
N PRO A 196 -24.91 3.10 3.32
CA PRO A 196 -26.11 2.36 3.78
C PRO A 196 -27.07 1.90 2.67
N ILE A 197 -27.21 2.68 1.60
CA ILE A 197 -28.06 2.36 0.43
C ILE A 197 -27.49 1.19 -0.37
N ALA A 198 -26.19 1.04 -0.36
CA ALA A 198 -25.47 0.13 -1.21
C ALA A 198 -25.08 -1.18 -0.51
N ALA A 199 -25.42 -1.37 0.78
CA ALA A 199 -25.47 -2.68 1.42
C ALA A 199 -26.53 -3.61 0.77
N LYS A 200 -27.64 -3.03 0.26
CA LYS A 200 -28.69 -3.78 -0.44
C LYS A 200 -28.31 -4.15 -1.88
N LEU A 201 -27.61 -3.25 -2.57
CA LEU A 201 -26.99 -3.52 -3.88
C LEU A 201 -25.73 -4.41 -3.77
N GLY A 202 -24.99 -4.28 -2.68
CA GLY A 202 -23.70 -4.93 -2.43
C GLY A 202 -23.82 -6.44 -2.34
N LYS A 203 -24.89 -6.97 -1.72
CA LYS A 203 -25.13 -8.41 -1.64
C LYS A 203 -25.48 -9.04 -3.01
N GLU A 204 -26.28 -8.33 -3.82
CA GLU A 204 -26.55 -8.74 -5.21
C GLU A 204 -25.32 -8.60 -6.11
N LEU A 205 -24.47 -7.61 -5.85
CA LEU A 205 -23.21 -7.40 -6.56
C LEU A 205 -22.17 -8.45 -6.15
N GLU A 206 -21.96 -8.76 -4.87
CA GLU A 206 -21.06 -9.81 -4.37
C GLU A 206 -21.33 -11.16 -5.03
N ASP A 207 -22.60 -11.61 -5.04
CA ASP A 207 -22.99 -12.89 -5.63
C ASP A 207 -22.78 -12.93 -7.16
N LYS A 208 -22.86 -11.78 -7.83
CA LYS A 208 -22.64 -11.64 -9.29
C LYS A 208 -21.20 -11.27 -9.65
N TRP A 209 -20.43 -10.74 -8.71
CA TRP A 209 -19.06 -10.21 -8.85
C TRP A 209 -18.08 -11.32 -9.14
N GLU A 210 -18.15 -12.43 -8.38
CA GLU A 210 -17.29 -13.58 -8.62
C GLU A 210 -17.47 -14.19 -10.02
N LYS A 211 -18.67 -14.07 -10.60
CA LYS A 211 -19.00 -14.59 -11.93
C LYS A 211 -18.73 -13.63 -13.09
N ASN A 212 -18.55 -12.32 -12.87
CA ASN A 212 -18.55 -11.30 -13.94
C ASN A 212 -17.59 -10.11 -13.72
N LYS A 213 -16.44 -10.35 -13.07
CA LYS A 213 -15.43 -9.35 -12.65
C LYS A 213 -15.14 -8.25 -13.69
N LYS A 214 -14.90 -8.63 -14.95
CA LYS A 214 -14.58 -7.70 -16.06
C LYS A 214 -15.75 -6.77 -16.44
N LYS A 215 -17.00 -7.22 -16.31
CA LYS A 215 -18.19 -6.45 -16.68
C LYS A 215 -18.56 -5.43 -15.60
N TYR A 216 -18.36 -5.77 -14.32
CA TYR A 216 -18.81 -4.95 -13.19
C TYR A 216 -17.77 -3.94 -12.71
N GLY A 217 -16.46 -4.20 -12.83
CA GLY A 217 -15.44 -3.17 -12.57
C GLY A 217 -15.66 -1.91 -13.41
N LEU A 218 -15.97 -2.08 -14.71
CA LEU A 218 -16.31 -0.98 -15.63
C LEU A 218 -17.70 -0.37 -15.42
N LEU A 219 -18.64 -1.10 -14.80
CA LEU A 219 -20.01 -0.64 -14.57
C LEU A 219 -20.14 0.13 -13.25
N TYR A 220 -19.36 -0.25 -12.25
CA TYR A 220 -19.34 0.41 -10.94
C TYR A 220 -18.93 1.87 -11.06
N ASP A 221 -17.90 2.17 -11.85
CA ASP A 221 -17.41 3.53 -12.09
C ASP A 221 -18.48 4.41 -12.79
N LYS A 222 -19.19 3.84 -13.76
CA LYS A 222 -20.30 4.52 -14.46
C LYS A 222 -21.53 4.74 -13.58
N LEU A 223 -21.83 3.80 -12.67
CA LEU A 223 -22.95 3.92 -11.73
C LEU A 223 -22.67 4.97 -10.65
N LYS A 224 -21.41 5.07 -10.18
CA LYS A 224 -20.96 6.08 -9.21
C LYS A 224 -21.16 7.51 -9.74
N ASP A 225 -20.79 7.74 -11.00
CA ASP A 225 -20.96 9.05 -11.65
C ASP A 225 -22.43 9.37 -11.97
N LYS A 226 -23.22 8.37 -12.37
CA LYS A 226 -24.66 8.54 -12.66
C LYS A 226 -25.48 8.85 -11.40
N GLU A 227 -25.14 8.24 -10.27
CA GLU A 227 -25.87 8.38 -9.01
C GLU A 227 -25.32 9.52 -8.11
N GLY A 228 -24.31 10.26 -8.57
CA GLY A 228 -23.78 11.43 -7.85
C GLY A 228 -23.13 11.10 -6.50
N ILE A 229 -22.69 9.85 -6.29
CA ILE A 229 -22.13 9.39 -5.02
C ILE A 229 -20.73 10.00 -4.86
N LYS A 230 -20.64 11.06 -4.06
CA LYS A 230 -19.36 11.63 -3.62
C LYS A 230 -18.81 10.82 -2.44
N LEU A 231 -17.52 10.47 -2.52
CA LEU A 231 -16.77 9.97 -1.39
C LEU A 231 -16.74 11.07 -0.31
N ILE A 232 -17.13 10.72 0.91
CA ILE A 232 -16.96 11.58 2.10
C ILE A 232 -15.51 11.47 2.55
#